data_AF-A0AAV9NNM1-F1
#
_entry.id   AF-A0AAV9NNM1-F1
#
_cell.length_a   1.000
_cell.length_b   1.000
_cell.length_c   1.000
_cell.angle_alpha   90.00
_cell.angle_beta   90.00
_cell.angle_gamma   90.00
#
_symmetry.space_group_name_H-M   'P 1'
#
loop_
_entity.id
_entity.type
_entity.pdbx_description
1 polymer ?
#
loop_
_entity_poly.entity_id
_entity_poly.type
_entity_poly.pdbx_seq_one_letter_code
_entity_poly.pdbx_strand_id
1 'polypeptide(L)'
;MDEDFQRIQPEVESWYGAELRQLRSANEQVAFYSADSHVFNEEVLRDEESDIESDDSHHARGLLMPKQIHTSLDPFVALPGGVPEHQRTRVQFYTQTLGAGIFGVSDAPRYSPTAATGITTAIYSEVGRAWICILVDETLNILRGGTEQNRELSLQRARGFHDLNKALRSGDEHFQEALMALTICGLTEFRFGTAHSRNMHTTAVDMLIRSKGGLRATLAAAPNIEPFYVSGQFGFGKCYFPSIERLESTIECWKAEILDILSSPRPICDARLTLAPGTIATRREYRAREFRVFKLALESIDTIGPPTIFAAAMQLSLFIELAWTILQFGARFDLTISLFKRIEYLIKGSFDGGVPANKAVELRAAAIATMVSRARRDILGSYAPNQLADSDVAMTGIHINVLKMFLYLEPEGRQFLINKFVAWFQRKESSNQQPLILESEIAMLQAQITETWVRTNPGQ
;
A
#
# COMPACT_ATOMS: atom_id res chain seq x y z
N MET A 1 -45.73 -1.69 -39.99
CA MET A 1 -45.51 -3.14 -40.10
C MET A 1 -44.08 -3.29 -40.58
N ASP A 2 -43.07 -3.49 -39.72
CA ASP A 2 -43.10 -4.10 -38.38
C ASP A 2 -42.06 -3.47 -37.45
N GLU A 3 -42.47 -3.38 -36.18
CA GLU A 3 -41.65 -3.08 -35.01
C GLU A 3 -40.81 -4.31 -34.68
N ASP A 4 -39.50 -4.15 -34.53
CA ASP A 4 -38.70 -5.11 -33.77
C ASP A 4 -37.87 -4.35 -32.73
N PHE A 5 -38.47 -4.30 -31.53
CA PHE A 5 -37.88 -3.89 -30.27
C PHE A 5 -36.62 -4.73 -30.00
N GLN A 6 -35.43 -4.18 -30.31
CA GLN A 6 -34.19 -4.68 -29.72
C GLN A 6 -34.19 -4.35 -28.22
N ARG A 7 -34.49 -5.39 -27.44
CA ARG A 7 -34.34 -5.43 -25.99
C ARG A 7 -32.93 -4.98 -25.60
N ILE A 8 -32.84 -3.80 -25.00
CA ILE A 8 -31.70 -3.37 -24.21
C ILE A 8 -31.54 -4.38 -23.08
N GLN A 9 -30.49 -5.21 -23.13
CA GLN A 9 -30.11 -5.99 -21.96
C GLN A 9 -29.71 -5.01 -20.85
N PRO A 10 -30.21 -5.16 -19.62
CA PRO A 10 -29.80 -4.30 -18.53
C PRO A 10 -28.29 -4.50 -18.32
N GLU A 11 -27.56 -3.38 -18.25
CA GLU A 11 -26.16 -3.36 -17.82
C GLU A 11 -26.05 -4.21 -16.54
N VAL A 12 -25.29 -5.30 -16.61
CA VAL A 12 -24.95 -6.08 -15.43
C VAL A 12 -24.08 -5.17 -14.58
N GLU A 13 -24.69 -4.57 -13.58
CA GLU A 13 -24.01 -3.75 -12.60
C GLU A 13 -22.82 -4.52 -12.01
N SER A 14 -21.64 -3.90 -11.97
CA SER A 14 -20.48 -4.48 -11.31
C SER A 14 -20.78 -4.65 -9.82
N TRP A 15 -20.32 -5.74 -9.21
CA TRP A 15 -20.52 -5.99 -7.78
C TRP A 15 -20.06 -4.79 -6.91
N TYR A 16 -18.99 -4.12 -7.30
CA TYR A 16 -18.52 -2.89 -6.66
C TYR A 16 -19.47 -1.69 -6.83
N GLY A 17 -20.12 -1.57 -8.00
CA GLY A 17 -21.19 -0.60 -8.23
C GLY A 17 -22.42 -0.86 -7.35
N ALA A 18 -22.79 -2.13 -7.20
CA ALA A 18 -23.91 -2.55 -6.35
C ALA A 18 -23.60 -2.30 -4.87
N GLU A 19 -22.37 -2.57 -4.43
CA GLU A 19 -21.88 -2.30 -3.07
C GLU A 19 -21.84 -0.79 -2.78
N LEU A 20 -21.32 0.02 -3.71
CA LEU A 20 -21.32 1.48 -3.59
C LEU A 20 -22.74 2.07 -3.60
N ARG A 21 -23.67 1.49 -4.35
CA ARG A 21 -25.09 1.87 -4.32
C ARG A 21 -25.76 1.46 -3.02
N GLN A 22 -25.48 0.27 -2.48
CA GLN A 22 -25.98 -0.14 -1.17
C GLN A 22 -25.43 0.76 -0.05
N LEU A 23 -24.14 1.09 -0.09
CA LEU A 23 -23.52 2.01 0.86
C LEU A 23 -24.07 3.43 0.73
N ARG A 24 -24.31 3.93 -0.50
CA ARG A 24 -24.97 5.23 -0.74
C ARG A 24 -26.44 5.23 -0.29
N SER A 25 -27.19 4.17 -0.60
CA SER A 25 -28.59 4.02 -0.20
C SER A 25 -28.74 3.87 1.32
N ALA A 26 -27.81 3.18 1.98
CA ALA A 26 -27.73 3.11 3.44
C ALA A 26 -27.41 4.48 4.04
N ASN A 27 -26.49 5.23 3.43
CA ASN A 27 -26.18 6.61 3.84
C ASN A 27 -27.33 7.59 3.60
N GLU A 28 -28.10 7.42 2.52
CA GLU A 28 -29.30 8.23 2.22
C GLU A 28 -30.45 7.91 3.18
N GLN A 29 -30.65 6.63 3.56
CA GLN A 29 -31.61 6.25 4.59
C GLN A 29 -31.23 6.79 5.98
N VAL A 30 -29.93 6.79 6.33
CA VAL A 30 -29.43 7.39 7.58
C VAL A 30 -29.59 8.91 7.58
N ALA A 31 -29.35 9.58 6.45
CA ALA A 31 -29.62 11.01 6.30
C ALA A 31 -31.12 11.34 6.40
N PHE A 32 -32.00 10.43 5.98
CA PHE A 32 -33.44 10.56 6.13
C PHE A 32 -33.90 10.50 7.60
N TYR A 33 -33.33 9.60 8.41
CA TYR A 33 -33.63 9.54 9.85
C TYR A 33 -33.08 10.72 10.66
N SER A 34 -32.13 11.48 10.11
CA SER A 34 -31.64 12.73 10.73
C SER A 34 -32.49 13.97 10.41
N ALA A 35 -33.41 13.90 9.45
CA ALA A 35 -34.27 15.01 9.07
C ALA A 35 -35.61 15.04 9.83
N ASP A 36 -36.07 13.90 10.37
CA ASP A 36 -37.36 13.77 11.04
C ASP A 36 -37.31 13.90 12.58
N SER A 37 -36.17 14.22 13.18
CA SER A 37 -36.06 14.55 14.61
C SER A 37 -36.31 16.05 14.88
N HIS A 38 -37.35 16.62 14.27
CA HIS A 38 -37.92 17.91 14.66
C HIS A 38 -39.30 17.71 15.27
N VAL A 39 -39.37 17.28 16.53
CA VAL A 39 -40.38 17.72 17.51
C VAL A 39 -39.85 17.29 18.88
N PHE A 40 -39.38 18.21 19.73
CA PHE A 40 -39.71 18.23 21.16
C PHE A 40 -39.28 19.58 21.77
N ASN A 41 -40.24 20.22 22.43
CA ASN A 41 -40.25 21.59 22.94
C ASN A 41 -39.14 21.88 23.96
N GLU A 42 -38.49 23.03 23.82
CA GLU A 42 -37.91 23.78 24.95
C GLU A 42 -38.83 24.98 25.25
N GLU A 43 -39.79 24.76 26.15
CA GLU A 43 -40.20 25.82 27.07
C GLU A 43 -39.30 25.72 28.32
N VAL A 44 -38.95 26.89 28.85
CA VAL A 44 -38.55 27.19 30.25
C VAL A 44 -37.05 27.42 30.51
N LEU A 45 -36.73 28.73 30.70
CA LEU A 45 -35.57 29.44 31.33
C LEU A 45 -34.48 29.95 30.33
N ARG A 46 -34.44 31.22 29.86
CA ARG A 46 -34.32 32.55 30.54
C ARG A 46 -33.26 32.56 31.64
N ASP A 47 -32.30 33.47 31.78
CA ASP A 47 -31.80 34.69 31.12
C ASP A 47 -30.27 34.70 31.47
N GLU A 48 -29.34 35.30 30.73
CA GLU A 48 -29.01 36.73 30.80
C GLU A 48 -28.14 37.16 29.60
N GLU A 49 -28.37 38.41 29.24
CA GLU A 49 -27.97 39.19 28.09
C GLU A 49 -26.45 39.44 27.97
N SER A 50 -25.96 39.46 26.73
CA SER A 50 -25.17 40.59 26.26
C SER A 50 -25.27 40.72 24.74
N ASP A 51 -25.98 41.75 24.32
CA ASP A 51 -26.18 42.21 22.94
C ASP A 51 -24.87 42.57 22.24
N ILE A 52 -24.65 42.00 21.05
CA ILE A 52 -24.04 42.71 19.91
C ILE A 52 -24.81 42.30 18.66
N GLU A 53 -25.79 43.10 18.27
CA GLU A 53 -26.32 43.13 16.91
C GLU A 53 -25.34 43.89 16.00
N SER A 54 -24.87 43.23 14.93
CA SER A 54 -24.68 43.88 13.64
C SER A 54 -24.94 42.85 12.54
N ASP A 55 -25.99 43.14 11.79
CA ASP A 55 -26.54 42.39 10.67
C ASP A 55 -25.82 42.78 9.37
N ASP A 56 -25.34 41.80 8.60
CA ASP A 56 -25.68 41.62 7.18
C ASP A 56 -24.78 40.55 6.50
N SER A 57 -25.34 39.35 6.46
CA SER A 57 -25.36 38.38 5.36
C SER A 57 -24.25 38.41 4.28
N HIS A 58 -23.28 37.52 4.42
CA HIS A 58 -22.97 36.56 3.35
C HIS A 58 -22.72 35.19 4.01
N HIS A 59 -23.55 34.23 3.64
CA HIS A 59 -23.60 32.88 4.19
C HIS A 59 -22.24 32.17 4.23
N ALA A 60 -21.54 32.33 5.34
CA ALA A 60 -20.71 31.28 5.89
C ALA A 60 -21.65 30.14 6.31
N ARG A 61 -21.96 29.22 5.39
CA ARG A 61 -22.36 27.86 5.76
C ARG A 61 -21.14 27.16 6.35
N GLY A 62 -20.66 27.67 7.49
CA GLY A 62 -19.91 26.88 8.43
C GLY A 62 -20.88 25.84 8.95
N LEU A 63 -20.82 24.65 8.38
CA LEU A 63 -21.29 23.44 9.04
C LEU A 63 -20.71 23.48 10.45
N LEU A 64 -21.54 23.83 11.43
CA LEU A 64 -21.26 23.62 12.84
C LEU A 64 -21.23 22.11 13.02
N MET A 65 -20.06 21.55 12.72
CA MET A 65 -19.69 20.18 13.02
C MET A 65 -19.98 19.97 14.51
N PRO A 66 -20.80 18.95 14.88
CA PRO A 66 -21.03 18.63 16.29
C PRO A 66 -19.70 18.54 17.02
N LYS A 67 -19.60 19.18 18.20
CA LYS A 67 -18.39 19.18 19.05
C LYS A 67 -17.89 17.77 19.44
N GLN A 68 -18.65 16.73 19.11
CA GLN A 68 -18.33 15.30 19.28
C GLN A 68 -17.44 14.71 18.17
N ILE A 69 -17.17 15.44 17.08
CA ILE A 69 -16.28 14.97 15.99
C ILE A 69 -14.80 14.97 16.41
N HIS A 70 -14.49 15.47 17.61
CA HIS A 70 -13.13 15.43 18.16
C HIS A 70 -12.77 14.12 18.89
N THR A 71 -13.71 13.17 19.05
CA THR A 71 -13.52 12.03 19.97
C THR A 71 -13.80 10.64 19.40
N SER A 72 -14.01 10.48 18.10
CA SER A 72 -14.12 9.14 17.53
C SER A 72 -13.40 9.08 16.20
N LEU A 73 -13.11 7.86 15.76
CA LEU A 73 -13.00 7.53 14.33
C LEU A 73 -13.93 8.42 13.50
N ASP A 74 -13.53 8.75 12.26
CA ASP A 74 -14.41 9.34 11.25
C ASP A 74 -15.85 8.90 11.55
N PRO A 75 -16.81 9.82 11.84
CA PRO A 75 -18.11 9.48 12.43
C PRO A 75 -18.91 8.44 11.62
N PHE A 76 -18.45 8.10 10.42
CA PHE A 76 -18.97 7.06 9.54
C PHE A 76 -18.30 5.68 9.67
N VAL A 77 -17.26 5.51 10.51
CA VAL A 77 -16.62 4.23 10.82
C VAL A 77 -17.20 3.69 12.14
N ALA A 78 -18.31 2.97 12.04
CA ALA A 78 -18.93 2.31 13.18
C ALA A 78 -18.17 1.03 13.54
N LEU A 79 -17.59 0.96 14.74
CA LEU A 79 -17.04 -0.29 15.26
C LEU A 79 -18.16 -1.28 15.62
N PRO A 80 -17.93 -2.61 15.53
CA PRO A 80 -18.90 -3.60 15.98
C PRO A 80 -19.42 -3.33 17.39
N GLY A 81 -20.66 -3.72 17.66
CA GLY A 81 -21.23 -3.70 19.00
C GLY A 81 -20.35 -4.49 19.97
N GLY A 82 -20.19 -3.99 21.21
CA GLY A 82 -19.39 -4.67 22.24
C GLY A 82 -17.88 -4.45 22.17
N VAL A 83 -17.35 -3.68 21.22
CA VAL A 83 -15.92 -3.29 21.23
C VAL A 83 -15.62 -2.38 22.42
N PRO A 84 -14.72 -2.78 23.34
CA PRO A 84 -14.38 -1.99 24.52
C PRO A 84 -13.72 -0.66 24.18
N GLU A 85 -13.94 0.36 25.03
CA GLU A 85 -13.44 1.73 24.81
C GLU A 85 -11.93 1.79 24.52
N HIS A 86 -11.13 1.01 25.26
CA HIS A 86 -9.68 0.99 25.04
C HIS A 86 -9.31 0.61 23.58
N GLN A 87 -10.02 -0.35 22.96
CA GLN A 87 -9.75 -0.73 21.57
C GLN A 87 -10.22 0.35 20.61
N ARG A 88 -11.32 1.05 20.91
CA ARG A 88 -11.83 2.15 20.09
C ARG A 88 -10.78 3.25 19.97
N THR A 89 -10.22 3.68 21.10
CA THR A 89 -9.17 4.71 21.13
C THR A 89 -7.93 4.28 20.33
N ARG A 90 -7.56 2.98 20.38
CA ARG A 90 -6.40 2.45 19.65
C ARG A 90 -6.62 2.40 18.16
N VAL A 91 -7.78 1.95 17.72
CA VAL A 91 -8.15 1.96 16.29
C VAL A 91 -8.16 3.40 15.77
N GLN A 92 -8.71 4.35 16.53
CA GLN A 92 -8.67 5.76 16.17
C GLN A 92 -7.23 6.27 16.01
N PHE A 93 -6.36 6.01 16.98
CA PHE A 93 -4.95 6.40 16.90
C PHE A 93 -4.25 5.78 15.68
N TYR A 94 -4.51 4.51 15.37
CA TYR A 94 -3.98 3.85 14.17
C TYR A 94 -4.42 4.59 12.90
N THR A 95 -5.70 4.92 12.79
CA THR A 95 -6.26 5.58 11.60
C THR A 95 -5.76 7.00 11.40
N GLN A 96 -5.67 7.79 12.49
CA GLN A 96 -5.45 9.23 12.42
C GLN A 96 -3.97 9.62 12.54
N THR A 97 -3.17 8.87 13.30
CA THR A 97 -1.83 9.32 13.70
C THR A 97 -0.73 8.36 13.26
N LEU A 98 -1.02 7.05 13.27
CA LEU A 98 -0.01 6.05 13.03
C LEU A 98 0.44 6.00 11.56
N GLY A 99 -0.41 6.43 10.62
CA GLY A 99 -0.07 6.52 9.20
C GLY A 99 1.13 7.43 8.93
N ALA A 100 1.14 8.61 9.56
CA ALA A 100 2.24 9.55 9.45
C ALA A 100 3.55 9.00 10.04
N GLY A 101 3.45 8.38 11.23
CA GLY A 101 4.61 7.77 11.88
C GLY A 101 5.15 6.51 11.16
N ILE A 102 4.28 5.70 10.54
CA ILE A 102 4.68 4.43 9.93
C ILE A 102 5.12 4.56 8.48
N PHE A 103 4.45 5.41 7.70
CA PHE A 103 4.66 5.50 6.27
C PHE A 103 5.25 6.85 5.85
N GLY A 104 5.46 7.78 6.79
CA GLY A 104 6.02 9.10 6.49
C GLY A 104 5.09 9.95 5.62
N VAL A 105 3.78 9.74 5.71
CA VAL A 105 2.75 10.53 5.03
C VAL A 105 2.24 11.67 5.93
N SER A 106 1.60 12.69 5.38
CA SER A 106 0.93 13.72 6.18
C SER A 106 -0.24 13.14 6.99
N ASP A 107 -0.78 13.91 7.93
CA ASP A 107 -1.93 13.52 8.76
C ASP A 107 -3.25 13.49 7.96
N ALA A 108 -3.29 14.15 6.80
CA ALA A 108 -4.45 14.20 5.90
C ALA A 108 -4.04 13.87 4.45
N PRO A 109 -3.47 12.67 4.19
CA PRO A 109 -3.01 12.34 2.87
C PRO A 109 -4.23 11.97 2.01
N ARG A 110 -4.16 12.26 0.71
CA ARG A 110 -5.24 11.87 -0.22
C ARG A 110 -5.38 10.36 -0.37
N TYR A 111 -4.30 9.65 -0.06
CA TYR A 111 -4.24 8.21 0.00
C TYR A 111 -3.60 7.82 1.32
N SER A 112 -4.29 7.01 2.11
CA SER A 112 -3.81 6.55 3.41
C SER A 112 -3.26 5.12 3.30
N PRO A 113 -1.94 4.92 3.46
CA PRO A 113 -1.34 3.60 3.54
C PRO A 113 -1.90 2.74 4.69
N THR A 114 -2.28 3.35 5.81
CA THR A 114 -2.93 2.64 6.92
C THR A 114 -4.35 2.22 6.59
N ALA A 115 -5.06 2.94 5.73
CA ALA A 115 -6.37 2.48 5.26
C ALA A 115 -6.24 1.27 4.33
N ALA A 116 -5.20 1.30 3.49
CA ALA A 116 -4.97 0.34 2.44
C ALA A 116 -4.41 -1.03 2.92
N THR A 117 -3.96 -1.13 4.17
CA THR A 117 -3.71 -2.43 4.84
C THR A 117 -5.00 -3.20 5.15
N GLY A 118 -6.17 -2.68 4.73
CA GLY A 118 -7.48 -3.31 4.91
C GLY A 118 -8.17 -2.86 6.19
N ILE A 119 -7.91 -1.64 6.69
CA ILE A 119 -8.44 -1.21 8.00
C ILE A 119 -9.96 -1.33 8.09
N THR A 120 -10.67 -0.97 7.01
CA THR A 120 -12.13 -1.01 6.95
C THR A 120 -12.68 -2.41 7.18
N THR A 121 -11.88 -3.45 6.99
CA THR A 121 -12.26 -4.83 7.29
C THR A 121 -11.58 -5.32 8.58
N ALA A 122 -10.31 -4.96 8.81
CA ALA A 122 -9.54 -5.41 9.97
C ALA A 122 -10.14 -4.95 11.31
N ILE A 123 -10.83 -3.80 11.35
CA ILE A 123 -11.49 -3.32 12.58
C ILE A 123 -12.70 -4.18 12.99
N TYR A 124 -13.35 -4.84 12.02
CA TYR A 124 -14.47 -5.74 12.27
C TYR A 124 -14.00 -7.16 12.63
N SER A 125 -12.77 -7.53 12.22
CA SER A 125 -12.12 -8.76 12.65
C SER A 125 -11.61 -8.66 14.09
N GLU A 126 -11.91 -9.67 14.92
CA GLU A 126 -11.37 -9.73 16.29
C GLU A 126 -9.84 -9.81 16.28
N VAL A 127 -9.27 -10.67 15.43
CA VAL A 127 -7.82 -10.86 15.31
C VAL A 127 -7.15 -9.66 14.65
N GLY A 128 -7.76 -9.07 13.62
CA GLY A 128 -7.27 -7.84 13.00
C GLY A 128 -7.20 -6.68 13.99
N ARG A 129 -8.28 -6.44 14.73
CA ARG A 129 -8.36 -5.39 15.74
C ARG A 129 -7.38 -5.60 16.90
N ALA A 130 -7.17 -6.85 17.33
CA ALA A 130 -6.17 -7.16 18.36
C ALA A 130 -4.76 -6.76 17.92
N TRP A 131 -4.38 -7.06 16.68
CA TRP A 131 -3.06 -6.68 16.14
C TRP A 131 -2.92 -5.17 15.92
N ILE A 132 -3.99 -4.45 15.57
CA ILE A 132 -3.99 -2.98 15.58
C ILE A 132 -3.69 -2.46 16.99
N CYS A 133 -4.36 -2.99 18.00
CA CYS A 133 -4.14 -2.56 19.39
C CYS A 133 -2.71 -2.83 19.84
N ILE A 134 -2.18 -4.04 19.59
CA ILE A 134 -0.78 -4.40 19.91
C ILE A 134 0.19 -3.40 19.29
N LEU A 135 0.05 -3.11 17.98
CA LEU A 135 0.94 -2.20 17.28
C LEU A 135 0.91 -0.79 17.88
N VAL A 136 -0.28 -0.31 18.22
CA VAL A 136 -0.45 1.02 18.81
C VAL A 136 0.08 1.06 20.24
N ASP A 137 -0.20 0.04 21.06
CA ASP A 137 0.28 -0.03 22.44
C ASP A 137 1.82 -0.09 22.50
N GLU A 138 2.46 -0.88 21.61
CA GLU A 138 3.93 -0.90 21.43
C GLU A 138 4.47 0.48 21.01
N THR A 139 3.80 1.14 20.06
CA THR A 139 4.18 2.50 19.63
C THR A 139 4.09 3.50 20.77
N LEU A 140 3.00 3.48 21.54
CA LEU A 140 2.79 4.39 22.67
C LEU A 140 3.77 4.08 23.80
N ASN A 141 4.13 2.82 24.03
CA ASN A 141 5.13 2.44 25.02
C ASN A 141 6.49 3.05 24.69
N ILE A 142 6.94 2.97 23.43
CA ILE A 142 8.18 3.63 22.98
C ILE A 142 8.07 5.15 23.13
N LEU A 143 6.98 5.77 22.68
CA LEU A 143 6.81 7.22 22.77
C LEU A 143 6.82 7.75 24.21
N ARG A 144 6.41 6.92 25.17
CA ARG A 144 6.46 7.24 26.62
C ARG A 144 7.82 6.98 27.26
N GLY A 145 8.83 6.58 26.50
CA GLY A 145 10.15 6.21 27.02
C GLY A 145 10.16 4.88 27.78
N GLY A 146 9.15 4.03 27.56
CA GLY A 146 9.10 2.68 28.11
C GLY A 146 10.27 1.84 27.61
N THR A 147 10.81 0.99 28.48
CA THR A 147 11.83 0.00 28.08
C THR A 147 11.18 -1.21 27.40
N GLU A 148 11.97 -2.01 26.68
CA GLU A 148 11.54 -3.22 25.95
C GLU A 148 10.91 -4.32 26.85
N GLN A 149 10.85 -4.14 28.18
CA GLN A 149 10.42 -5.15 29.14
C GLN A 149 9.03 -4.88 29.76
N ASN A 150 8.07 -4.40 28.96
CA ASN A 150 6.69 -4.31 29.42
C ASN A 150 6.04 -5.71 29.40
N ARG A 151 5.90 -6.33 30.57
CA ARG A 151 5.33 -7.68 30.74
C ARG A 151 3.91 -7.80 30.17
N GLU A 152 3.08 -6.78 30.31
CA GLU A 152 1.70 -6.80 29.83
C GLU A 152 1.64 -6.82 28.30
N LEU A 153 2.48 -6.01 27.65
CA LEU A 153 2.64 -6.01 26.19
C LEU A 153 3.14 -7.35 25.67
N SER A 154 4.14 -7.95 26.33
CA SER A 154 4.63 -9.27 25.96
C SER A 154 3.55 -10.35 26.06
N LEU A 155 2.70 -10.31 27.09
CA LEU A 155 1.56 -11.22 27.23
C LEU A 155 0.46 -10.93 26.19
N GLN A 156 0.23 -9.67 25.83
CA GLN A 156 -0.69 -9.29 24.77
C GLN A 156 -0.21 -9.80 23.41
N ARG A 157 1.08 -9.66 23.09
CA ARG A 157 1.69 -10.22 21.88
C ARG A 157 1.60 -11.74 21.82
N ALA A 158 1.90 -12.43 22.91
CA ALA A 158 1.77 -13.88 22.98
C ALA A 158 0.33 -14.35 22.68
N ARG A 159 -0.68 -13.66 23.22
CA ARG A 159 -2.09 -13.90 22.90
C ARG A 159 -2.41 -13.59 21.43
N GLY A 160 -1.95 -12.44 20.92
CA GLY A 160 -2.13 -12.06 19.52
C GLY A 160 -1.54 -13.09 18.54
N PHE A 161 -0.38 -13.66 18.84
CA PHE A 161 0.19 -14.77 18.06
C PHE A 161 -0.62 -16.06 18.18
N HIS A 162 -1.14 -16.38 19.38
CA HIS A 162 -2.01 -17.54 19.57
C HIS A 162 -3.28 -17.42 18.71
N ASP A 163 -3.94 -16.27 18.78
CA ASP A 163 -5.19 -15.99 18.05
C ASP A 163 -4.97 -15.93 16.54
N LEU A 164 -3.86 -15.32 16.11
CA LEU A 164 -3.47 -15.32 14.70
C LEU A 164 -3.20 -16.73 14.17
N ASN A 165 -2.47 -17.56 14.92
CA ASN A 165 -2.24 -18.94 14.53
C ASN A 165 -3.55 -19.75 14.45
N LYS A 166 -4.50 -19.48 15.35
CA LYS A 166 -5.83 -20.09 15.29
C LYS A 166 -6.58 -19.67 14.03
N ALA A 167 -6.58 -18.37 13.71
CA ALA A 167 -7.22 -17.83 12.51
C ALA A 167 -6.58 -18.32 11.20
N LEU A 168 -5.25 -18.48 11.18
CA LEU A 168 -4.55 -19.04 10.02
C LEU A 168 -4.86 -20.54 9.81
N ARG A 169 -5.27 -21.25 10.86
CA ARG A 169 -5.64 -22.68 10.82
C ARG A 169 -7.13 -22.93 10.57
N SER A 170 -7.99 -21.92 10.73
CA SER A 170 -9.44 -22.08 10.49
C SER A 170 -9.82 -22.20 9.01
N GLY A 171 -8.84 -22.19 8.10
CA GLY A 171 -9.08 -22.41 6.67
C GLY A 171 -9.68 -21.18 6.00
N ASP A 172 -10.64 -21.41 5.10
CA ASP A 172 -11.09 -20.42 4.13
C ASP A 172 -12.04 -19.37 4.71
N GLU A 173 -12.84 -19.73 5.72
CA GLU A 173 -13.91 -18.88 6.27
C GLU A 173 -13.41 -17.54 6.85
N HIS A 174 -12.18 -17.51 7.36
CA HIS A 174 -11.56 -16.30 7.95
C HIS A 174 -10.22 -15.94 7.30
N PHE A 175 -9.97 -16.40 6.07
CA PHE A 175 -8.67 -16.22 5.44
C PHE A 175 -8.29 -14.74 5.27
N GLN A 176 -9.22 -13.90 4.80
CA GLN A 176 -8.98 -12.46 4.63
C GLN A 176 -8.62 -11.80 5.97
N GLU A 177 -9.35 -12.13 7.03
CA GLU A 177 -9.10 -11.63 8.38
C GLU A 177 -7.73 -12.03 8.90
N ALA A 178 -7.37 -13.31 8.73
CA ALA A 178 -6.08 -13.83 9.11
C ALA A 178 -4.94 -13.18 8.31
N LEU A 179 -5.11 -12.95 7.02
CA LEU A 179 -4.11 -12.30 6.17
C LEU A 179 -3.93 -10.81 6.51
N MET A 180 -5.01 -10.09 6.83
CA MET A 180 -4.92 -8.71 7.32
C MET A 180 -4.21 -8.64 8.67
N ALA A 181 -4.61 -9.49 9.61
CA ALA A 181 -3.96 -9.56 10.91
C ALA A 181 -2.48 -9.92 10.77
N LEU A 182 -2.13 -10.84 9.87
CA LEU A 182 -0.75 -11.16 9.53
C LEU A 182 -0.02 -9.96 8.95
N THR A 183 -0.64 -9.20 8.05
CA THR A 183 -0.05 -7.97 7.47
C THR A 183 0.27 -6.93 8.55
N ILE A 184 -0.63 -6.74 9.52
CA ILE A 184 -0.44 -5.81 10.64
C ILE A 184 0.60 -6.35 11.63
N CYS A 185 0.59 -7.67 11.90
CA CYS A 185 1.64 -8.36 12.65
C CYS A 185 3.03 -8.12 12.04
N GLY A 186 3.16 -8.20 10.70
CA GLY A 186 4.41 -7.90 10.02
C GLY A 186 4.92 -6.49 10.24
N LEU A 187 4.02 -5.49 10.23
CA LEU A 187 4.36 -4.10 10.57
C LEU A 187 4.83 -3.97 12.03
N THR A 188 4.20 -4.71 12.95
CA THR A 188 4.61 -4.76 14.36
C THR A 188 5.99 -5.38 14.50
N GLU A 189 6.25 -6.52 13.87
CA GLU A 189 7.55 -7.21 13.93
C GLU A 189 8.65 -6.43 13.21
N PHE A 190 8.32 -5.68 12.16
CA PHE A 190 9.24 -4.76 11.52
C PHE A 190 9.77 -3.71 12.53
N ARG A 191 8.88 -3.08 13.29
CA ARG A 191 9.23 -1.99 14.22
C ARG A 191 9.78 -2.47 15.56
N PHE A 192 9.20 -3.52 16.12
CA PHE A 192 9.39 -3.94 17.52
C PHE A 192 9.87 -5.39 17.63
N GLY A 193 10.06 -6.07 16.51
CA GLY A 193 10.53 -7.45 16.46
C GLY A 193 12.05 -7.56 16.44
N THR A 194 12.52 -8.78 16.63
CA THR A 194 13.93 -9.15 16.44
C THR A 194 14.16 -9.54 14.97
N ALA A 195 15.43 -9.64 14.56
CA ALA A 195 15.73 -10.18 13.23
C ALA A 195 15.15 -11.59 13.04
N HIS A 196 15.19 -12.42 14.08
CA HIS A 196 14.62 -13.76 14.07
C HIS A 196 13.09 -13.73 13.84
N SER A 197 12.34 -12.91 14.59
CA SER A 197 10.89 -12.85 14.46
C SER A 197 10.44 -12.29 13.10
N ARG A 198 11.16 -11.31 12.54
CA ARG A 198 10.90 -10.80 11.18
C ARG A 198 11.13 -11.87 10.10
N ASN A 199 12.18 -12.68 10.24
CA ASN A 199 12.45 -13.78 9.31
C ASN A 199 11.37 -14.87 9.42
N MET A 200 10.95 -15.21 10.65
CA MET A 200 9.87 -16.17 10.90
C MET A 200 8.54 -15.68 10.34
N HIS A 201 8.21 -14.39 10.53
CA HIS A 201 7.03 -13.76 9.96
C HIS A 201 7.01 -13.87 8.43
N THR A 202 8.10 -13.45 7.79
CA THR A 202 8.20 -13.48 6.31
C THR A 202 8.07 -14.91 5.78
N THR A 203 8.68 -15.88 6.47
CA THR A 203 8.56 -17.30 6.14
C THR A 203 7.12 -17.80 6.30
N ALA A 204 6.43 -17.40 7.38
CA ALA A 204 5.04 -17.75 7.59
C ALA A 204 4.11 -17.20 6.49
N VAL A 205 4.36 -15.97 6.02
CA VAL A 205 3.64 -15.38 4.88
C VAL A 205 3.84 -16.21 3.62
N ASP A 206 5.07 -16.62 3.31
CA ASP A 206 5.35 -17.47 2.15
C ASP A 206 4.64 -18.83 2.23
N MET A 207 4.68 -19.47 3.41
CA MET A 207 4.00 -20.74 3.65
C MET A 207 2.48 -20.60 3.52
N LEU A 208 1.90 -19.50 4.00
CA LEU A 208 0.47 -19.22 3.88
C LEU A 208 0.04 -19.04 2.42
N ILE A 209 0.81 -18.27 1.64
CA ILE A 209 0.53 -18.09 0.21
C ILE A 209 0.54 -19.44 -0.51
N ARG A 210 1.52 -20.30 -0.21
CA ARG A 210 1.63 -21.64 -0.79
C ARG A 210 0.48 -22.55 -0.36
N SER A 211 0.12 -22.56 0.93
CA SER A 211 -0.95 -23.42 1.44
C SER A 211 -2.32 -23.05 0.89
N LYS A 212 -2.56 -21.77 0.55
CA LYS A 212 -3.80 -21.32 -0.10
C LYS A 212 -3.91 -21.71 -1.58
N GLY A 213 -2.89 -22.33 -2.16
CA GLY A 213 -2.83 -22.66 -3.59
C GLY A 213 -2.13 -21.62 -4.45
N GLY A 214 -1.33 -20.75 -3.84
CA GLY A 214 -0.52 -19.74 -4.51
C GLY A 214 -1.09 -18.33 -4.45
N LEU A 215 -0.36 -17.40 -5.08
CA LEU A 215 -0.64 -15.97 -4.99
C LEU A 215 -2.01 -15.58 -5.58
N ARG A 216 -2.41 -16.17 -6.71
CA ARG A 216 -3.72 -15.92 -7.32
C ARG A 216 -4.87 -16.26 -6.38
N ALA A 217 -4.84 -17.44 -5.78
CA ALA A 217 -5.86 -17.88 -4.82
C ALA A 217 -5.84 -17.02 -3.54
N THR A 218 -4.65 -16.60 -3.09
CA THR A 218 -4.48 -15.72 -1.94
C THR A 218 -5.13 -14.35 -2.17
N LEU A 219 -4.81 -13.68 -3.28
CA LEU A 219 -5.35 -12.36 -3.58
C LEU A 219 -6.86 -12.42 -3.86
N ALA A 220 -7.35 -13.48 -4.51
CA ALA A 220 -8.78 -13.68 -4.73
C ALA A 220 -9.55 -13.90 -3.42
N ALA A 221 -8.93 -14.54 -2.42
CA ALA A 221 -9.55 -14.80 -1.12
C ALA A 221 -9.46 -13.61 -0.14
N ALA A 222 -8.73 -12.55 -0.48
CA ALA A 222 -8.57 -11.35 0.35
C ALA A 222 -8.68 -10.05 -0.47
N PRO A 223 -9.81 -9.79 -1.14
CA PRO A 223 -9.97 -8.67 -2.08
C PRO A 223 -9.83 -7.29 -1.42
N ASN A 224 -10.03 -7.18 -0.10
CA ASN A 224 -9.95 -5.92 0.64
C ASN A 224 -8.53 -5.52 1.08
N ILE A 225 -7.53 -6.37 0.83
CA ILE A 225 -6.13 -6.07 1.10
C ILE A 225 -5.50 -5.58 -0.19
N GLU A 226 -4.79 -4.44 -0.15
CA GLU A 226 -4.03 -4.07 -1.34
C GLU A 226 -2.86 -5.04 -1.58
N PRO A 227 -2.71 -5.60 -2.80
CA PRO A 227 -1.70 -6.60 -3.09
C PRO A 227 -0.28 -6.19 -2.73
N PHE A 228 0.04 -4.88 -2.85
CA PHE A 228 1.33 -4.33 -2.46
C PHE A 228 1.70 -4.64 -1.00
N TYR A 229 0.74 -4.65 -0.07
CA TYR A 229 1.02 -4.97 1.33
C TYR A 229 1.31 -6.44 1.57
N VAL A 230 0.78 -7.33 0.72
CA VAL A 230 1.09 -8.76 0.75
C VAL A 230 2.55 -8.96 0.33
N SER A 231 2.98 -8.34 -0.77
CA SER A 231 4.39 -8.40 -1.19
C SER A 231 5.32 -7.65 -0.24
N GLY A 232 4.87 -6.52 0.33
CA GLY A 232 5.67 -5.71 1.25
C GLY A 232 6.13 -6.45 2.50
N GLN A 233 5.41 -7.52 2.90
CA GLN A 233 5.82 -8.40 4.00
C GLN A 233 7.23 -8.98 3.80
N PHE A 234 7.62 -9.22 2.54
CA PHE A 234 8.93 -9.79 2.20
C PHE A 234 10.08 -8.78 2.30
N GLY A 235 9.78 -7.49 2.50
CA GLY A 235 10.79 -6.48 2.81
C GLY A 235 11.24 -6.49 4.28
N PHE A 236 10.48 -7.10 5.18
CA PHE A 236 10.74 -7.00 6.63
C PHE A 236 11.85 -7.94 7.14
N GLY A 237 12.01 -9.12 6.54
CA GLY A 237 12.98 -10.12 7.00
C GLY A 237 13.27 -11.20 5.97
N LYS A 238 14.38 -11.92 6.14
CA LYS A 238 14.81 -12.98 5.22
C LYS A 238 13.81 -14.13 5.25
N CYS A 239 13.26 -14.48 4.10
CA CYS A 239 12.42 -15.66 3.92
C CYS A 239 13.28 -16.92 3.95
N TYR A 240 12.94 -17.89 4.80
CA TYR A 240 13.61 -19.18 4.80
C TYR A 240 13.27 -20.01 3.56
N PHE A 241 14.28 -20.70 3.01
CA PHE A 241 14.12 -21.65 1.91
C PHE A 241 14.42 -23.06 2.41
N PRO A 242 13.51 -24.03 2.22
CA PRO A 242 13.66 -25.36 2.80
C PRO A 242 14.73 -26.22 2.10
N SER A 243 15.13 -25.86 0.87
CA SER A 243 16.14 -26.57 0.10
C SER A 243 16.82 -25.64 -0.92
N ILE A 244 17.99 -26.08 -1.42
CA ILE A 244 18.74 -25.35 -2.44
C ILE A 244 17.96 -25.23 -3.75
N GLU A 245 17.21 -26.25 -4.15
CA GLU A 245 16.42 -26.24 -5.40
C GLU A 245 15.31 -25.18 -5.33
N ARG A 246 14.73 -24.96 -4.14
CA ARG A 246 13.73 -23.91 -3.93
C ARG A 246 14.36 -22.52 -3.95
N LEU A 247 15.58 -22.37 -3.43
CA LEU A 247 16.34 -21.14 -3.54
C LEU A 247 16.66 -20.84 -5.01
N GLU A 248 17.27 -21.79 -5.72
CA GLU A 248 17.66 -21.65 -7.13
C GLU A 248 16.47 -21.34 -8.04
N SER A 249 15.35 -22.05 -7.85
CA SER A 249 14.12 -21.74 -8.60
C SER A 249 13.64 -20.31 -8.37
N THR A 250 13.77 -19.77 -7.14
CA THR A 250 13.39 -18.39 -6.84
C THR A 250 14.41 -17.40 -7.41
N ILE A 251 15.69 -17.73 -7.37
CA ILE A 251 16.77 -16.97 -7.99
C ILE A 251 16.55 -16.83 -9.50
N GLU A 252 16.17 -17.90 -10.19
CA GLU A 252 15.93 -17.86 -11.64
C GLU A 252 14.71 -17.02 -12.00
N CYS A 253 13.61 -17.10 -11.23
CA CYS A 253 12.47 -16.20 -11.41
C CYS A 253 12.88 -14.74 -11.18
N TRP A 254 13.55 -14.44 -10.07
CA TRP A 254 14.06 -13.12 -9.75
C TRP A 254 14.98 -12.58 -10.85
N LYS A 255 15.92 -13.40 -11.34
CA LYS A 255 16.83 -13.05 -12.43
C LYS A 255 16.05 -12.67 -13.69
N ALA A 256 15.11 -13.52 -14.10
CA ALA A 256 14.30 -13.28 -15.30
C ALA A 256 13.50 -11.97 -15.19
N GLU A 257 12.89 -11.70 -14.04
CA GLU A 257 12.12 -10.47 -13.80
C GLU A 257 12.98 -9.21 -13.83
N ILE A 258 14.16 -9.24 -13.20
CA ILE A 258 15.10 -8.11 -13.22
C ILE A 258 15.63 -7.86 -14.64
N LEU A 259 15.98 -8.92 -15.36
CA LEU A 259 16.47 -8.81 -16.74
C LEU A 259 15.40 -8.31 -17.70
N ASP A 260 14.16 -8.78 -17.57
CA ASP A 260 13.03 -8.35 -18.40
C ASP A 260 12.86 -6.82 -18.33
N ILE A 261 12.89 -6.25 -17.12
CA ILE A 261 12.77 -4.80 -16.94
C ILE A 261 14.02 -4.05 -17.42
N LEU A 262 15.21 -4.46 -16.96
CA LEU A 262 16.45 -3.71 -17.19
C LEU A 262 17.01 -3.85 -18.61
N SER A 263 16.59 -4.87 -19.35
CA SER A 263 16.92 -5.06 -20.77
C SER A 263 15.89 -4.43 -21.69
N SER A 264 14.66 -4.21 -21.21
CA SER A 264 13.62 -3.56 -22.00
C SER A 264 13.92 -2.07 -22.23
N PRO A 265 13.89 -1.60 -23.48
CA PRO A 265 14.01 -0.18 -23.75
C PRO A 265 12.79 0.55 -23.18
N ARG A 266 12.99 1.78 -22.73
CA ARG A 266 11.86 2.63 -22.33
C ARG A 266 10.89 2.80 -23.51
N PRO A 267 9.59 2.55 -23.31
CA PRO A 267 8.60 2.68 -24.37
C PRO A 267 8.65 4.08 -24.99
N ILE A 268 8.57 4.14 -26.33
CA ILE A 268 8.50 5.41 -27.04
C ILE A 268 7.08 5.94 -26.88
N CYS A 269 6.94 7.08 -26.23
CA CYS A 269 5.70 7.83 -26.26
C CYS A 269 5.61 8.61 -27.56
N ASP A 270 5.27 7.92 -28.65
CA ASP A 270 5.13 8.53 -29.96
C ASP A 270 3.74 9.16 -30.14
N ALA A 271 3.69 10.49 -30.01
CA ALA A 271 2.49 11.26 -30.31
C ALA A 271 2.11 11.22 -31.81
N ARG A 272 2.96 10.69 -32.70
CA ARG A 272 2.72 10.66 -34.16
C ARG A 272 1.58 9.73 -34.59
N LEU A 273 1.17 8.77 -33.77
CA LEU A 273 0.08 7.84 -34.12
C LEU A 273 -1.33 8.44 -33.99
N THR A 274 -1.46 9.67 -33.49
CA THR A 274 -2.71 10.42 -33.51
C THR A 274 -2.51 11.75 -34.24
N LEU A 275 -2.83 11.82 -35.54
CA LEU A 275 -2.71 13.02 -36.39
C LEU A 275 -3.67 14.17 -36.00
N ALA A 276 -4.06 14.29 -34.73
CA ALA A 276 -4.97 15.30 -34.24
C ALA A 276 -4.21 16.58 -33.80
N PRO A 277 -4.76 17.79 -34.07
CA PRO A 277 -4.30 19.03 -33.46
C PRO A 277 -4.35 18.89 -31.92
N GLY A 278 -3.18 18.92 -31.26
CA GLY A 278 -3.06 18.74 -29.80
C GLY A 278 -1.87 17.88 -29.36
N THR A 279 -1.34 17.05 -30.24
CA THR A 279 -0.24 16.09 -29.96
C THR A 279 1.02 16.71 -29.34
N ILE A 280 1.43 17.91 -29.76
CA ILE A 280 2.61 18.59 -29.21
C ILE A 280 2.37 19.02 -27.75
N ALA A 281 1.19 19.56 -27.46
CA ALA A 281 0.83 20.00 -26.11
C ALA A 281 0.74 18.79 -25.17
N THR A 282 0.09 17.71 -25.60
CA THR A 282 -0.01 16.47 -24.84
C THR A 282 1.36 15.81 -24.61
N ARG A 283 2.26 15.84 -25.61
CA ARG A 283 3.65 15.35 -25.46
C ARG A 283 4.46 16.17 -24.46
N ARG A 284 4.31 17.50 -24.45
CA ARG A 284 4.94 18.36 -23.44
C ARG A 284 4.37 18.08 -22.05
N GLU A 285 3.06 17.91 -21.94
CA GLU A 285 2.40 17.55 -20.67
C GLU A 285 2.93 16.22 -20.13
N TYR A 286 3.00 15.20 -20.98
CA TYR A 286 3.58 13.91 -20.63
C TYR A 286 5.00 14.05 -20.08
N ARG A 287 5.90 14.71 -20.83
CA ARG A 287 7.29 14.89 -20.41
C ARG A 287 7.42 15.63 -19.09
N ALA A 288 6.61 16.65 -18.89
CA ALA A 288 6.61 17.41 -17.65
C ALA A 288 6.15 16.55 -16.47
N ARG A 289 5.10 15.72 -16.64
CA ARG A 289 4.59 14.81 -15.61
C ARG A 289 5.55 13.67 -15.32
N GLU A 290 6.06 13.03 -16.37
CA GLU A 290 7.08 11.97 -16.29
C GLU A 290 8.29 12.47 -15.51
N PHE A 291 8.83 13.63 -15.88
CA PHE A 291 9.96 14.24 -15.18
C PHE A 291 9.66 14.47 -13.70
N ARG A 292 8.46 14.96 -13.34
CA ARG A 292 8.08 15.18 -11.94
C ARG A 292 7.96 13.89 -11.15
N VAL A 293 7.30 12.87 -11.70
CA VAL A 293 7.16 11.55 -11.05
C VAL A 293 8.52 10.89 -10.87
N PHE A 294 9.38 10.95 -11.89
CA PHE A 294 10.72 10.36 -11.80
C PHE A 294 11.61 11.11 -10.83
N LYS A 295 11.55 12.45 -10.84
CA LYS A 295 12.24 13.28 -9.86
C LYS A 295 11.83 12.89 -8.44
N LEU A 296 10.53 12.74 -8.17
CA LEU A 296 10.03 12.29 -6.85
C LEU A 296 10.53 10.89 -6.48
N ALA A 297 10.54 9.95 -7.42
CA ALA A 297 11.06 8.61 -7.17
C ALA A 297 12.58 8.62 -6.90
N LEU A 298 13.34 9.43 -7.63
CA LEU A 298 14.79 9.61 -7.43
C LEU A 298 15.09 10.30 -6.10
N GLU A 299 14.33 11.32 -5.70
CA GLU A 299 14.45 11.97 -4.39
C GLU A 299 14.21 11.00 -3.23
N SER A 300 13.58 9.85 -3.46
CA SER A 300 13.41 8.82 -2.42
C SER A 300 14.71 8.07 -2.06
N ILE A 301 15.77 8.22 -2.86
CA ILE A 301 17.10 7.66 -2.57
C ILE A 301 18.04 8.66 -1.90
N ASP A 302 17.64 9.93 -1.82
CA ASP A 302 18.45 10.99 -1.23
C ASP A 302 18.35 10.95 0.29
N THR A 303 19.18 10.10 0.91
CA THR A 303 19.24 9.88 2.36
C THR A 303 20.55 10.40 2.95
N ILE A 304 20.50 10.98 4.16
CA ILE A 304 21.69 11.51 4.86
C ILE A 304 22.69 10.42 5.29
N GLY A 305 22.26 9.16 5.34
CA GLY A 305 23.10 8.01 5.58
C GLY A 305 22.73 6.84 4.67
N PRO A 306 23.48 5.73 4.71
CA PRO A 306 23.11 4.52 3.98
C PRO A 306 21.70 4.08 4.43
N PRO A 307 20.78 3.80 3.48
CA PRO A 307 19.41 3.41 3.82
C PRO A 307 19.40 2.12 4.64
N THR A 308 18.44 1.99 5.54
CA THR A 308 18.15 0.69 6.16
C THR A 308 17.82 -0.33 5.08
N ILE A 309 18.03 -1.62 5.37
CA ILE A 309 17.75 -2.69 4.40
C ILE A 309 16.29 -2.62 3.91
N PHE A 310 15.36 -2.33 4.81
CA PHE A 310 13.95 -2.15 4.48
C PHE A 310 13.73 -0.94 3.56
N ALA A 311 14.32 0.22 3.87
CA ALA A 311 14.22 1.40 3.02
C ALA A 311 14.75 1.13 1.61
N ALA A 312 15.91 0.47 1.50
CA ALA A 312 16.48 0.05 0.22
C ALA A 312 15.57 -0.94 -0.53
N ALA A 313 14.93 -1.86 0.18
CA ALA A 313 13.98 -2.80 -0.39
C ALA A 313 12.73 -2.08 -0.94
N MET A 314 12.23 -1.07 -0.21
CA MET A 314 11.09 -0.26 -0.64
C MET A 314 11.44 0.70 -1.78
N GLN A 315 12.67 1.22 -1.83
CA GLN A 315 13.19 1.95 -2.99
C GLN A 315 13.21 1.06 -4.23
N LEU A 316 13.71 -0.17 -4.11
CA LEU A 316 13.70 -1.13 -5.20
C LEU A 316 12.26 -1.46 -5.65
N SER A 317 11.35 -1.73 -4.72
CA SER A 317 9.94 -1.96 -5.05
C SER A 317 9.30 -0.75 -5.74
N LEU A 318 9.58 0.48 -5.31
CA LEU A 318 9.11 1.69 -6.00
C LEU A 318 9.58 1.70 -7.46
N PHE A 319 10.87 1.47 -7.68
CA PHE A 319 11.45 1.49 -9.02
C PHE A 319 10.91 0.37 -9.90
N ILE A 320 10.70 -0.82 -9.35
CA ILE A 320 10.12 -1.94 -10.08
C ILE A 320 8.65 -1.68 -10.42
N GLU A 321 7.84 -1.22 -9.46
CA GLU A 321 6.43 -0.87 -9.72
C GLU A 321 6.33 0.17 -10.83
N LEU A 322 7.13 1.24 -10.77
CA LEU A 322 7.08 2.30 -11.76
C LEU A 322 7.59 1.84 -13.14
N ALA A 323 8.73 1.16 -13.20
CA ALA A 323 9.31 0.69 -14.46
C ALA A 323 8.42 -0.36 -15.13
N TRP A 324 7.96 -1.35 -14.36
CA TRP A 324 7.07 -2.39 -14.86
C TRP A 324 5.73 -1.82 -15.33
N THR A 325 5.11 -0.90 -14.57
CA THR A 325 3.84 -0.29 -15.00
C THR A 325 3.99 0.49 -16.31
N ILE A 326 5.12 1.21 -16.46
CA ILE A 326 5.41 1.93 -17.72
C ILE A 326 5.60 0.95 -18.87
N LEU A 327 6.31 -0.16 -18.66
CA LEU A 327 6.46 -1.22 -19.66
C LEU A 327 5.13 -1.89 -20.00
N GLN A 328 4.30 -2.17 -18.99
CA GLN A 328 2.97 -2.78 -19.14
C GLN A 328 2.06 -1.90 -20.00
N PHE A 329 2.03 -0.59 -19.76
CA PHE A 329 1.25 0.33 -20.57
C PHE A 329 1.88 0.55 -21.95
N GLY A 330 3.18 0.26 -22.09
CA GLY A 330 3.87 0.21 -23.37
C GLY A 330 3.73 1.52 -24.14
N ALA A 331 3.32 1.44 -25.42
CA ALA A 331 3.09 2.62 -26.27
C ALA A 331 1.74 3.32 -26.02
N ARG A 332 0.92 2.86 -25.05
CA ARG A 332 -0.39 3.47 -24.71
C ARG A 332 -0.19 4.74 -23.89
N PHE A 333 0.17 5.79 -24.61
CA PHE A 333 0.45 7.12 -24.08
C PHE A 333 -0.69 7.72 -23.23
N ASP A 334 -1.93 7.44 -23.60
CA ASP A 334 -3.14 7.82 -22.87
C ASP A 334 -3.17 7.24 -21.44
N LEU A 335 -2.80 5.97 -21.31
CA LEU A 335 -2.76 5.26 -20.02
C LEU A 335 -1.58 5.77 -19.17
N THR A 336 -0.40 5.95 -19.77
CA THR A 336 0.79 6.44 -19.04
C THR A 336 0.63 7.88 -18.55
N ILE A 337 -0.01 8.77 -19.33
CA ILE A 337 -0.37 10.10 -18.83
C ILE A 337 -1.35 9.99 -17.65
N SER A 338 -2.38 9.16 -17.80
CA SER A 338 -3.40 8.99 -16.76
C SER A 338 -2.79 8.44 -15.47
N LEU A 339 -1.83 7.52 -15.58
CA LEU A 339 -1.02 7.03 -14.48
C LEU A 339 -0.29 8.17 -13.78
N PHE A 340 0.49 8.97 -14.50
CA PHE A 340 1.25 10.06 -13.88
C PHE A 340 0.32 11.11 -13.26
N LYS A 341 -0.82 11.42 -13.90
CA LYS A 341 -1.86 12.28 -13.31
C LYS A 341 -2.38 11.71 -12.00
N ARG A 342 -2.64 10.40 -11.95
CA ARG A 342 -3.14 9.73 -10.76
C ARG A 342 -2.10 9.66 -9.66
N ILE A 343 -0.84 9.36 -9.98
CA ILE A 343 0.28 9.37 -9.03
C ILE A 343 0.44 10.78 -8.43
N GLU A 344 0.53 11.82 -9.26
CA GLU A 344 0.61 13.21 -8.78
C GLU A 344 -0.59 13.58 -7.90
N TYR A 345 -1.80 13.13 -8.26
CA TYR A 345 -2.99 13.34 -7.45
C TYR A 345 -2.88 12.68 -6.07
N LEU A 346 -2.46 11.41 -5.98
CA LEU A 346 -2.36 10.65 -4.73
C LEU A 346 -1.22 11.15 -3.83
N ILE A 347 -0.14 11.65 -4.44
CA ILE A 347 1.03 12.18 -3.72
C ILE A 347 0.81 13.62 -3.23
N LYS A 348 -0.04 14.41 -3.90
CA LYS A 348 -0.24 15.82 -3.58
C LYS A 348 -0.71 16.01 -2.13
N GLY A 349 0.08 16.74 -1.34
CA GLY A 349 -0.19 16.98 0.08
C GLY A 349 0.04 15.77 0.98
N SER A 350 0.55 14.66 0.43
CA SER A 350 0.86 13.44 1.19
C SER A 350 2.26 13.49 1.80
N PHE A 351 3.14 14.39 1.34
CA PHE A 351 4.49 14.58 1.88
C PHE A 351 4.69 16.06 2.22
N ASP A 352 4.17 16.49 3.36
CA ASP A 352 4.38 17.86 3.84
C ASP A 352 5.79 17.96 4.45
N GLY A 353 6.74 18.43 3.65
CA GLY A 353 7.97 19.07 4.12
C GLY A 353 8.79 18.26 5.13
N GLY A 354 9.14 17.00 4.83
CA GLY A 354 10.24 16.35 5.53
C GLY A 354 11.54 17.11 5.26
N VAL A 355 12.27 17.50 6.30
CA VAL A 355 13.64 18.01 6.14
C VAL A 355 14.49 16.88 5.52
N PRO A 356 15.23 17.13 4.41
CA PRO A 356 16.24 16.20 3.90
C PRO A 356 17.25 15.92 5.02
N ALA A 357 17.06 14.81 5.75
CA ALA A 357 17.77 14.39 6.98
C ALA A 357 16.96 13.46 7.87
N ASN A 358 15.63 13.54 7.81
CA ASN A 358 14.78 12.87 8.78
C ASN A 358 14.65 11.38 8.46
N LYS A 359 14.65 10.50 9.49
CA LYS A 359 14.38 9.06 9.37
C LYS A 359 13.04 8.76 8.67
N ALA A 360 12.11 9.71 8.63
CA ALA A 360 10.88 9.63 7.82
C ALA A 360 11.14 9.47 6.31
N VAL A 361 12.31 9.88 5.78
CA VAL A 361 12.70 9.72 4.37
C VAL A 361 12.84 8.23 3.99
N GLU A 362 13.24 7.38 4.94
CA GLU A 362 13.37 5.93 4.72
C GLU A 362 12.06 5.25 4.32
N LEU A 363 10.93 5.83 4.73
CA LEU A 363 9.58 5.29 4.51
C LEU A 363 8.88 5.94 3.32
N ARG A 364 9.46 7.02 2.77
CA ARG A 364 8.91 7.74 1.63
C ARG A 364 8.82 6.85 0.40
N ALA A 365 9.85 6.05 0.14
CA ALA A 365 9.83 5.09 -0.96
C ALA A 365 8.69 4.08 -0.82
N ALA A 366 8.43 3.59 0.40
CA ALA A 366 7.34 2.65 0.68
C ALA A 366 5.97 3.29 0.41
N ALA A 367 5.76 4.53 0.89
CA ALA A 367 4.54 5.28 0.65
C ALA A 367 4.32 5.57 -0.84
N ILE A 368 5.34 6.05 -1.55
CA ILE A 368 5.25 6.30 -2.99
C ILE A 368 4.98 4.99 -3.74
N ALA A 369 5.68 3.89 -3.43
CA ALA A 369 5.47 2.60 -4.08
C ALA A 369 4.02 2.14 -3.94
N THR A 370 3.45 2.28 -2.74
CA THR A 370 2.03 1.95 -2.51
C THR A 370 1.11 2.86 -3.33
N MET A 371 1.36 4.17 -3.37
CA MET A 371 0.56 5.13 -4.17
C MET A 371 0.68 4.87 -5.68
N VAL A 372 1.85 4.46 -6.16
CA VAL A 372 2.06 4.05 -7.56
C VAL A 372 1.27 2.78 -7.86
N SER A 373 1.30 1.79 -6.96
CA SER A 373 0.52 0.57 -7.11
C SER A 373 -0.98 0.86 -7.12
N ARG A 374 -1.46 1.73 -6.23
CA ARG A 374 -2.84 2.20 -6.23
C ARG A 374 -3.20 2.91 -7.54
N ALA A 375 -2.34 3.79 -8.03
CA ALA A 375 -2.56 4.49 -9.30
C ALA A 375 -2.67 3.50 -10.48
N ARG A 376 -1.77 2.51 -10.56
CA ARG A 376 -1.84 1.44 -11.57
C ARG A 376 -3.19 0.74 -11.53
N ARG A 377 -3.63 0.32 -10.34
CA ARG A 377 -4.92 -0.37 -10.15
C ARG A 377 -6.11 0.50 -10.55
N ASP A 378 -6.11 1.79 -10.20
CA ASP A 378 -7.18 2.71 -10.59
C ASP A 378 -7.25 2.90 -12.12
N ILE A 379 -6.09 2.98 -12.80
CA ILE A 379 -6.05 3.06 -14.26
C ILE A 379 -6.50 1.75 -14.91
N LEU A 380 -5.97 0.61 -14.48
CA LEU A 380 -6.38 -0.69 -15.00
C LEU A 380 -7.87 -0.97 -14.74
N GLY A 381 -8.38 -0.65 -13.56
CA GLY A 381 -9.81 -0.79 -13.24
C GLY A 381 -10.70 0.05 -14.14
N SER A 382 -10.22 1.21 -14.61
CA SER A 382 -10.98 2.09 -15.49
C SER A 382 -10.90 1.68 -16.97
N TYR A 383 -9.73 1.25 -17.44
CA TYR A 383 -9.46 1.05 -18.87
C TYR A 383 -9.39 -0.43 -19.29
N ALA A 384 -9.06 -1.33 -18.37
CA ALA A 384 -8.87 -2.76 -18.62
C ALA A 384 -9.27 -3.60 -17.38
N PRO A 385 -10.51 -3.50 -16.88
CA PRO A 385 -10.92 -4.14 -15.61
C PRO A 385 -10.71 -5.66 -15.62
N ASN A 386 -10.89 -6.31 -16.78
CA ASN A 386 -10.67 -7.74 -16.95
C ASN A 386 -9.21 -8.18 -16.77
N GLN A 387 -8.25 -7.24 -16.86
CA GLN A 387 -6.81 -7.51 -16.70
C GLN A 387 -6.30 -7.17 -15.30
N LEU A 388 -7.12 -6.55 -14.44
CA LEU A 388 -6.69 -6.05 -13.14
C LEU A 388 -6.19 -7.18 -12.23
N ALA A 389 -6.95 -8.27 -12.12
CA ALA A 389 -6.58 -9.40 -11.27
C ALA A 389 -5.28 -10.07 -11.75
N ASP A 390 -5.11 -10.28 -13.06
CA ASP A 390 -3.90 -10.86 -13.63
C ASP A 390 -2.68 -9.94 -13.43
N SER A 391 -2.88 -8.63 -13.61
CA SER A 391 -1.84 -7.63 -13.35
C SER A 391 -1.46 -7.58 -11.87
N ASP A 392 -2.41 -7.68 -10.95
CA ASP A 392 -2.15 -7.67 -9.52
C ASP A 392 -1.37 -8.92 -9.10
N VAL A 393 -1.71 -10.09 -9.64
CA VAL A 393 -0.94 -11.33 -9.41
C VAL A 393 0.48 -11.21 -9.97
N ALA A 394 0.64 -10.74 -11.20
CA ALA A 394 1.96 -10.61 -11.83
C ALA A 394 2.87 -9.63 -11.07
N MET A 395 2.39 -8.42 -10.82
CA MET A 395 3.17 -7.38 -10.14
C MET A 395 3.54 -7.78 -8.71
N THR A 396 2.58 -8.36 -7.97
CA THR A 396 2.82 -8.83 -6.61
C THR A 396 3.80 -10.01 -6.59
N GLY A 397 3.74 -10.89 -7.58
CA GLY A 397 4.69 -12.00 -7.75
C GLY A 397 6.13 -11.50 -7.94
N ILE A 398 6.30 -10.51 -8.82
CA ILE A 398 7.60 -9.86 -9.07
C ILE A 398 8.15 -9.27 -7.78
N HIS A 399 7.34 -8.50 -7.04
CA HIS A 399 7.80 -7.93 -5.76
C HIS A 399 8.19 -9.00 -4.75
N ILE A 400 7.41 -10.08 -4.63
CA ILE A 400 7.72 -11.16 -3.69
C ILE A 400 9.07 -11.79 -4.02
N ASN A 401 9.30 -12.15 -5.29
CA ASN A 401 10.55 -12.79 -5.73
C ASN A 401 11.74 -11.86 -5.52
N VAL A 402 11.59 -10.59 -5.91
CA VAL A 402 12.64 -9.58 -5.75
C VAL A 402 12.95 -9.32 -4.29
N LEU A 403 11.96 -9.08 -3.44
CA LEU A 403 12.17 -8.78 -2.03
C LEU A 403 12.78 -9.97 -1.29
N LYS A 404 12.35 -11.21 -1.61
CA LYS A 404 12.94 -12.43 -1.08
C LYS A 404 14.44 -12.51 -1.36
N MET A 405 14.88 -12.20 -2.58
CA MET A 405 16.29 -12.26 -2.96
C MET A 405 17.09 -11.05 -2.46
N PHE A 406 16.49 -9.86 -2.46
CA PHE A 406 17.16 -8.61 -2.11
C PHE A 406 17.71 -8.61 -0.67
N LEU A 407 17.05 -9.30 0.25
CA LEU A 407 17.52 -9.41 1.63
C LEU A 407 18.76 -10.31 1.78
N TYR A 408 19.05 -11.16 0.81
CA TYR A 408 20.27 -11.98 0.75
C TYR A 408 21.45 -11.30 0.04
N LEU A 409 21.23 -10.15 -0.62
CA LEU A 409 22.32 -9.36 -1.17
C LEU A 409 23.11 -8.64 -0.05
N GLU A 410 24.39 -8.38 -0.27
CA GLU A 410 25.17 -7.49 0.61
C GLU A 410 24.88 -6.02 0.26
N PRO A 411 25.24 -5.05 1.11
CA PRO A 411 24.95 -3.63 0.87
C PRO A 411 25.36 -3.12 -0.52
N GLU A 412 26.52 -3.53 -1.02
CA GLU A 412 27.03 -3.13 -2.34
C GLU A 412 26.18 -3.71 -3.48
N GLY A 413 25.76 -4.97 -3.36
CA GLY A 413 24.89 -5.63 -4.34
C GLY A 413 23.51 -5.00 -4.39
N ARG A 414 22.96 -4.62 -3.23
CA ARG A 414 21.69 -3.89 -3.12
C ARG A 414 21.78 -2.52 -3.80
N GLN A 415 22.81 -1.74 -3.47
CA GLN A 415 23.00 -0.41 -4.06
C GLN A 415 23.25 -0.49 -5.56
N PHE A 416 24.02 -1.47 -6.01
CA PHE A 416 24.25 -1.74 -7.42
C PHE A 416 22.94 -1.96 -8.17
N LEU A 417 22.06 -2.84 -7.67
CA LEU A 417 20.77 -3.11 -8.30
C LEU A 417 19.90 -1.86 -8.37
N ILE A 418 19.80 -1.10 -7.27
CA ILE A 418 19.09 0.18 -7.22
C ILE A 418 19.64 1.16 -8.28
N ASN A 419 20.96 1.28 -8.39
CA ASN A 419 21.61 2.16 -9.37
C ASN A 419 21.29 1.75 -10.82
N LYS A 420 21.13 0.45 -11.11
CA LYS A 420 20.71 -0.01 -12.44
C LYS A 420 19.28 0.45 -12.77
N PHE A 421 18.35 0.40 -11.82
CA PHE A 421 17.01 0.95 -12.02
C PHE A 421 17.02 2.48 -12.14
N VAL A 422 17.81 3.18 -11.34
CA VAL A 422 18.00 4.64 -11.48
C VAL A 422 18.50 4.98 -12.89
N ALA A 423 19.50 4.25 -13.38
CA ALA A 423 20.00 4.41 -14.74
C ALA A 423 18.91 4.14 -15.80
N TRP A 424 18.00 3.17 -15.56
CA TRP A 424 16.86 2.91 -16.44
C TRP A 424 15.94 4.13 -16.57
N PHE A 425 15.60 4.79 -15.46
CA PHE A 425 14.79 6.02 -15.49
C PHE A 425 15.50 7.19 -16.16
N GLN A 426 16.82 7.24 -16.10
CA GLN A 426 17.64 8.29 -16.72
C GLN A 426 17.89 8.06 -18.22
N ARG A 427 17.65 6.85 -18.74
CA ARG A 427 17.77 6.57 -20.19
C ARG A 427 16.83 7.45 -20.99
N LYS A 428 17.35 7.99 -22.10
CA LYS A 428 16.52 8.61 -23.13
C LYS A 428 15.60 7.54 -23.73
N GLU A 429 14.36 7.91 -24.05
CA GLU A 429 13.52 7.06 -24.92
C GLU A 429 14.31 6.67 -26.17
N SER A 430 14.13 5.43 -26.63
CA SER A 430 14.83 4.90 -27.82
C SER A 430 16.36 4.88 -27.75
N SER A 431 16.99 4.98 -26.57
CA SER A 431 18.43 4.69 -26.44
C SER A 431 18.72 3.25 -26.87
N ASN A 432 19.85 3.02 -27.56
CA ASN A 432 20.27 1.71 -28.08
C ASN A 432 19.99 0.56 -27.09
N GLN A 433 19.58 -0.59 -27.63
CA GLN A 433 19.15 -1.84 -26.97
C GLN A 433 20.20 -2.50 -26.05
N GLN A 434 21.26 -1.80 -25.64
CA GLN A 434 22.23 -2.37 -24.72
C GLN A 434 21.55 -2.60 -23.35
N PRO A 435 21.61 -3.81 -22.79
CA PRO A 435 21.04 -4.08 -21.48
C PRO A 435 21.74 -3.24 -20.42
N LEU A 436 21.02 -2.80 -19.38
CA LEU A 436 21.65 -2.06 -18.27
C LEU A 436 22.54 -2.94 -17.41
N ILE A 437 22.21 -4.22 -17.36
CA ILE A 437 22.90 -5.22 -16.56
C ILE A 437 23.37 -6.34 -17.48
N LEU A 438 24.64 -6.70 -17.36
CA LEU A 438 25.23 -7.80 -18.09
C LEU A 438 24.91 -9.13 -17.39
N GLU A 439 24.87 -10.22 -18.14
CA GLU A 439 24.73 -11.58 -17.59
C GLU A 439 25.79 -11.90 -16.53
N SER A 440 27.02 -11.41 -16.71
CA SER A 440 28.09 -11.59 -15.72
C SER A 440 27.84 -10.81 -14.44
N GLU A 441 27.24 -9.62 -14.53
CA GLU A 441 26.93 -8.78 -13.37
C GLU A 441 25.80 -9.40 -12.54
N ILE A 442 24.75 -9.93 -13.19
CA ILE A 442 23.66 -10.59 -12.47
C ILE A 442 24.11 -11.93 -11.87
N ALA A 443 25.00 -12.67 -12.54
CA ALA A 443 25.59 -13.89 -11.99
C ALA A 443 26.40 -13.64 -10.70
N MET A 444 27.07 -12.49 -10.59
CA MET A 444 27.74 -12.09 -9.35
C MET A 444 26.74 -11.89 -8.19
N LEU A 445 25.60 -11.27 -8.47
CA LEU A 445 24.54 -11.10 -7.48
C LEU A 445 23.92 -12.46 -7.07
N GLN A 446 23.74 -13.38 -8.03
CA GLN A 446 23.29 -14.75 -7.73
C GLN A 446 24.26 -15.47 -6.79
N ALA A 447 25.56 -15.41 -7.07
CA ALA A 447 26.59 -16.01 -6.21
C ALA A 447 26.54 -15.45 -4.78
N GLN A 448 26.37 -14.13 -4.65
CA GLN A 448 26.22 -13.46 -3.35
C GLN A 448 24.98 -13.93 -2.57
N ILE A 449 23.84 -14.12 -3.26
CA ILE A 449 22.62 -14.64 -2.64
C ILE A 449 22.87 -16.04 -2.08
N THR A 450 23.45 -16.93 -2.89
CA THR A 450 23.74 -18.32 -2.50
C THR A 450 24.72 -18.38 -1.34
N GLU A 451 25.82 -17.62 -1.40
CA GLU A 451 26.81 -17.56 -0.32
C GLU A 451 26.18 -17.06 1.00
N THR A 452 25.37 -15.99 0.92
CA THR A 452 24.68 -15.47 2.09
C THR A 452 23.70 -16.48 2.66
N TRP A 453 22.98 -17.21 1.80
CA TRP A 453 22.04 -18.25 2.23
C TRP A 453 22.75 -19.39 2.97
N VAL A 454 23.86 -19.91 2.42
CA VAL A 454 24.69 -20.96 3.03
C VAL A 454 25.22 -20.51 4.40
N ARG A 455 25.77 -19.28 4.48
CA ARG A 455 26.28 -18.72 5.75
C ARG A 455 25.19 -18.59 6.80
N THR A 456 23.95 -18.30 6.40
CA THR A 456 22.81 -18.16 7.33
C THR A 456 22.14 -19.48 7.71
N ASN A 457 22.43 -20.58 7.01
CA ASN A 457 21.86 -21.91 7.28
C ASN A 457 22.96 -22.99 7.30
N PRO A 458 23.95 -22.91 8.22
CA PRO A 458 25.03 -23.89 8.27
C PRO A 458 24.50 -25.26 8.70
N GLY A 459 24.45 -26.22 7.78
CA GLY A 459 24.02 -27.60 8.07
C GLY A 459 22.93 -28.16 7.14
N GLN A 460 22.46 -27.36 6.18
CA GLN A 460 21.85 -27.84 4.93
C GLN A 460 22.89 -27.81 3.83
#